data_AF-G7JNX8-F1
#
_entry.id   AF-G7JNX8-F1
#
_cell.length_a   1.000
_cell.length_b   1.000
_cell.length_c   1.000
_cell.angle_alpha   90.00
_cell.angle_beta   90.00
_cell.angle_gamma   90.00
#
_symmetry.space_group_name_H-M   'P 1'
#
loop_
_entity.id
_entity.type
_entity.pdbx_description
1 polymer ?
#
loop_
_entity_poly.entity_id
_entity_poly.type
_entity_poly.pdbx_seq_one_letter_code
_entity_poly.pdbx_strand_id
1 'polypeptide(L)'
;MGVTFFQLQHYFRRLNPLDRWFLFDSQAGVELVHTLMVCGEALQLNNLELAYMLVNRIVLSASLPTGAMSKVAKYFAEAFARRINRFQRRILHELLSASPYLKLAHLIADQAILKAF
;
A
#
# COMPACT_ATOMS: atom_id res chain seq x y z
N MET A 1 14.36 32.34 -22.94
CA MET A 1 14.43 33.24 -21.77
C MET A 1 14.11 32.42 -20.53
N GLY A 2 15.13 31.93 -19.82
CA GLY A 2 14.95 31.02 -18.68
C GLY A 2 14.70 31.82 -17.39
N VAL A 3 13.58 31.53 -16.73
CA VAL A 3 13.28 32.10 -15.41
C VAL A 3 14.33 31.57 -14.42
N THR A 4 15.08 32.45 -13.78
CA THR A 4 16.14 32.05 -12.85
C THR A 4 15.53 31.44 -11.58
N PHE A 5 16.19 30.45 -10.97
CA PHE A 5 15.74 29.75 -9.76
C PHE A 5 15.31 30.71 -8.62
N PHE A 6 16.00 31.85 -8.50
CA PHE A 6 15.68 32.90 -7.54
C PHE A 6 14.36 33.64 -7.83
N GLN A 7 13.96 33.80 -9.10
CA GLN A 7 12.68 34.39 -9.49
C GLN A 7 11.50 33.47 -9.13
N LEU A 8 11.66 32.15 -9.31
CA LEU A 8 10.67 31.15 -8.91
C LEU A 8 10.50 31.11 -7.38
N GLN A 9 11.59 31.12 -6.60
CA GLN A 9 11.50 31.19 -5.14
C GLN A 9 10.75 32.44 -4.66
N HIS A 10 10.97 33.59 -5.32
CA HIS A 10 10.31 34.85 -4.95
C HIS A 10 8.83 34.89 -5.35
N TYR A 11 8.45 34.19 -6.42
CA TYR A 11 7.06 33.99 -6.83
C TYR A 11 6.32 33.06 -5.85
N PHE A 12 6.92 31.94 -5.46
CA PHE A 12 6.37 31.02 -4.47
C PHE A 12 6.09 31.68 -3.11
N ARG A 13 6.93 32.66 -2.73
CA ARG A 13 6.76 33.42 -1.47
C ARG A 13 5.55 34.36 -1.49
N ARG A 14 5.03 34.74 -2.67
CA ARG A 14 3.90 35.69 -2.84
C ARG A 14 2.56 35.03 -3.16
N LEU A 15 2.50 33.72 -3.39
CA LEU A 15 1.23 33.00 -3.59
C LEU A 15 0.37 33.06 -2.33
N ASN A 16 -0.94 33.26 -2.51
CA ASN A 16 -1.91 33.18 -1.42
C ASN A 16 -1.80 31.79 -0.76
N PRO A 17 -2.08 31.67 0.55
CA PRO A 17 -2.07 30.38 1.23
C PRO A 17 -2.85 29.32 0.45
N LEU A 18 -4.06 29.64 -0.01
CA LEU A 18 -4.92 28.73 -0.77
C LEU A 18 -4.27 28.18 -2.05
N ASP A 19 -3.58 29.01 -2.83
CA ASP A 19 -2.91 28.58 -4.06
C ASP A 19 -1.72 27.67 -3.75
N ARG A 20 -1.00 27.94 -2.66
CA ARG A 20 0.09 27.09 -2.17
C ARG A 20 -0.43 25.73 -1.71
N TRP A 21 -1.57 25.69 -1.03
CA TRP A 21 -2.24 24.46 -0.61
C TRP A 21 -2.72 23.64 -1.82
N PHE A 22 -3.23 24.28 -2.87
CA PHE A 22 -3.66 23.61 -4.10
C PHE A 22 -2.48 23.01 -4.89
N LEU A 23 -1.37 23.74 -4.99
CA LEU A 23 -0.12 23.22 -5.57
C LEU A 23 0.40 22.02 -4.78
N PHE A 24 0.40 22.11 -3.44
CA PHE A 24 0.82 21.00 -2.57
C PHE A 24 -0.09 19.77 -2.74
N ASP A 25 -1.42 19.95 -2.79
CA ASP A 25 -2.38 18.87 -3.02
C ASP A 25 -2.19 18.23 -4.41
N SER A 26 -1.91 19.03 -5.44
CA SER A 26 -1.64 18.50 -6.78
C SER A 26 -0.35 17.67 -6.84
N GLN A 27 0.72 18.15 -6.18
CA GLN A 27 2.00 17.45 -6.14
C GLN A 27 1.91 16.17 -5.29
N ALA A 28 1.25 16.24 -4.13
CA ALA A 28 0.97 15.07 -3.31
C ALA A 28 0.15 14.03 -4.08
N GLY A 29 -0.82 14.47 -4.90
CA GLY A 29 -1.59 13.60 -5.78
C GLY A 29 -0.73 12.87 -6.81
N VAL A 30 0.19 13.58 -7.47
CA VAL A 30 1.11 12.98 -8.47
C VAL A 30 2.06 11.98 -7.81
N GLU A 31 2.66 12.33 -6.68
CA GLU A 31 3.54 11.42 -5.92
C GLU A 31 2.78 10.15 -5.48
N LEU A 32 1.52 10.31 -5.11
CA LEU A 32 0.69 9.20 -4.70
C LEU A 32 0.37 8.27 -5.87
N VAL A 33 0.07 8.80 -7.06
CA VAL A 33 -0.10 8.01 -8.29
C VAL A 33 1.18 7.24 -8.63
N HIS A 34 2.34 7.88 -8.53
CA HIS A 34 3.62 7.20 -8.75
C HIS A 34 3.82 6.06 -7.75
N THR A 35 3.55 6.30 -6.47
CA THR A 35 3.67 5.28 -5.42
C THR A 35 2.70 4.11 -5.66
N LEU A 36 1.47 4.38 -6.13
CA LEU A 36 0.50 3.35 -6.53
C LEU A 36 1.00 2.50 -7.70
N MET A 37 1.60 3.11 -8.72
CA MET A 37 2.15 2.39 -9.87
C MET A 37 3.32 1.48 -9.46
N VAL A 38 4.27 2.00 -8.69
CA VAL A 38 5.42 1.23 -8.19
C VAL A 38 4.94 0.08 -7.28
N CYS A 39 3.91 0.31 -6.46
CA CYS A 39 3.31 -0.76 -5.65
C CYS A 39 2.65 -1.84 -6.52
N GLY A 40 1.97 -1.44 -7.60
CA GLY A 40 1.38 -2.35 -8.57
C GLY A 40 2.43 -3.23 -9.25
N GLU A 41 3.56 -2.64 -9.64
CA GLU A 41 4.69 -3.36 -10.24
C GLU A 41 5.34 -4.33 -9.24
N ALA A 42 5.61 -3.91 -8.01
CA ALA A 42 6.14 -4.78 -6.96
C ALA A 42 5.25 -6.02 -6.71
N LEU A 43 3.92 -5.84 -6.76
CA LEU A 43 2.94 -6.94 -6.65
C LEU A 43 2.89 -7.86 -7.87
N GLN A 44 3.25 -7.36 -9.07
CA GLN A 44 3.36 -8.19 -10.26
C GLN A 44 4.65 -9.02 -10.26
N LEU A 45 5.74 -8.43 -9.77
CA LEU A 45 7.04 -9.10 -9.61
C LEU A 45 7.11 -10.01 -8.39
N ASN A 46 6.00 -10.18 -7.64
CA ASN A 46 5.92 -10.93 -6.39
C ASN A 46 6.92 -10.47 -5.30
N ASN A 47 7.38 -9.23 -5.34
CA ASN A 47 8.17 -8.65 -4.27
C ASN A 47 7.25 -8.16 -3.14
N LEU A 48 6.80 -9.10 -2.31
CA LEU A 48 5.81 -8.83 -1.27
C LEU A 48 6.34 -7.91 -0.17
N GLU A 49 7.64 -7.95 0.12
CA GLU A 49 8.26 -7.09 1.13
C GLU A 49 8.20 -5.62 0.71
N LEU A 50 8.64 -5.32 -0.52
CA LEU A 50 8.51 -3.97 -1.07
C LEU A 50 7.06 -3.55 -1.22
N ALA A 51 6.19 -4.43 -1.69
CA ALA A 51 4.77 -4.14 -1.82
C ALA A 51 4.12 -3.81 -0.47
N TYR A 52 4.45 -4.54 0.60
CA TYR A 52 3.93 -4.27 1.93
C TYR A 52 4.37 -2.89 2.46
N MET A 53 5.65 -2.56 2.29
CA MET A 53 6.20 -1.24 2.65
C MET A 53 5.51 -0.11 1.89
N LEU A 54 5.28 -0.29 0.59
CA LEU A 54 4.61 0.70 -0.27
C LEU A 54 3.14 0.86 0.09
N VAL A 55 2.41 -0.22 0.38
CA VAL A 55 1.02 -0.15 0.86
C VAL A 55 0.93 0.64 2.16
N ASN A 56 1.82 0.39 3.13
CA ASN A 56 1.84 1.17 4.38
C ASN A 56 2.10 2.65 4.12
N ARG A 57 3.02 2.99 3.20
CA ARG A 57 3.25 4.37 2.78
C ARG A 57 1.99 5.00 2.16
N ILE A 58 1.30 4.28 1.28
CA ILE A 58 0.06 4.77 0.65
C ILE A 58 -1.03 5.01 1.70
N VAL A 59 -1.19 4.11 2.68
CA VAL A 59 -2.16 4.28 3.77
C VAL A 59 -1.85 5.53 4.60
N LEU A 60 -0.58 5.76 4.93
CA LEU A 60 -0.15 6.96 5.65
C LEU A 60 -0.43 8.22 4.84
N SER A 61 -0.05 8.26 3.56
CA SER A 61 -0.32 9.40 2.68
C SER A 61 -1.82 9.65 2.45
N ALA A 62 -2.63 8.59 2.40
CA ALA A 62 -4.07 8.68 2.22
C ALA A 62 -4.83 9.01 3.53
N SER A 63 -4.18 8.93 4.69
CA SER A 63 -4.82 9.31 5.96
C SER A 63 -5.08 10.81 6.05
N LEU A 64 -4.30 11.63 5.33
CA LEU A 64 -4.53 13.06 5.22
C LEU A 64 -5.81 13.35 4.39
N PRO A 65 -6.66 14.31 4.83
CA PRO A 65 -7.86 14.73 4.11
C PRO A 65 -7.48 15.64 2.94
N THR A 66 -6.73 15.12 1.98
CA THR A 66 -6.15 15.86 0.85
C THR A 66 -6.71 15.34 -0.47
N GLY A 67 -7.59 16.12 -1.09
CA GLY A 67 -8.03 15.94 -2.48
C GLY A 67 -8.80 14.65 -2.79
N ALA A 68 -9.28 14.56 -4.03
CA ALA A 68 -9.95 13.35 -4.54
C ALA A 68 -9.01 12.14 -4.60
N MET A 69 -7.70 12.38 -4.79
CA MET A 69 -6.69 11.33 -4.95
C MET A 69 -6.48 10.54 -3.67
N SER A 70 -6.59 11.15 -2.48
CA SER A 70 -6.52 10.42 -1.20
C SER A 70 -7.65 9.39 -1.06
N LYS A 71 -8.86 9.68 -1.57
CA LYS A 71 -9.95 8.70 -1.57
C LYS A 71 -9.64 7.52 -2.48
N VAL A 72 -9.15 7.80 -3.70
CA VAL A 72 -8.71 6.77 -4.65
C VAL A 72 -7.62 5.90 -4.01
N ALA A 73 -6.62 6.52 -3.39
CA ALA A 73 -5.53 5.86 -2.69
C ALA A 73 -6.00 4.82 -1.66
N LYS A 74 -7.04 5.14 -0.87
CA LYS A 74 -7.60 4.23 0.15
C LYS A 74 -8.15 2.96 -0.47
N TYR A 75 -8.92 3.09 -1.55
CA TYR A 75 -9.48 1.92 -2.25
C TYR A 75 -8.38 1.05 -2.85
N PHE A 76 -7.35 1.67 -3.43
CA PHE A 76 -6.21 0.93 -3.96
C PHE A 76 -5.40 0.25 -2.85
N ALA A 77 -5.13 0.93 -1.73
CA ALA A 77 -4.43 0.35 -0.59
C ALA A 77 -5.15 -0.88 -0.05
N GLU A 78 -6.48 -0.82 0.06
CA GLU A 78 -7.29 -1.98 0.46
C GLU A 78 -7.19 -3.13 -0.55
N ALA A 79 -7.30 -2.83 -1.85
CA ALA A 79 -7.17 -3.84 -2.90
C ALA A 79 -5.79 -4.52 -2.89
N PHE A 80 -4.72 -3.76 -2.68
CA PHE A 80 -3.36 -4.27 -2.57
C PHE A 80 -3.17 -5.13 -1.32
N ALA A 81 -3.65 -4.69 -0.15
CA ALA A 81 -3.59 -5.47 1.08
C ALA A 81 -4.32 -6.82 0.92
N ARG A 82 -5.50 -6.83 0.27
CA ARG A 82 -6.23 -8.07 -0.04
C ARG A 82 -5.43 -8.99 -0.97
N ARG A 83 -4.74 -8.45 -1.96
CA ARG A 83 -3.90 -9.23 -2.89
C ARG A 83 -2.71 -9.87 -2.17
N ILE A 84 -2.02 -9.14 -1.30
CA ILE A 84 -0.92 -9.65 -0.48
C ILE A 84 -1.40 -10.80 0.41
N ASN A 85 -2.51 -10.60 1.13
CA ASN A 85 -3.07 -11.62 2.03
C ASN A 85 -3.48 -12.90 1.28
N ARG A 86 -4.10 -12.77 0.09
CA ARG A 86 -4.42 -13.93 -0.75
C ARG A 86 -3.17 -14.72 -1.14
N PHE A 87 -2.07 -14.03 -1.46
CA PHE A 87 -0.81 -14.67 -1.81
C PHE A 87 -0.21 -15.43 -0.61
N GLN A 88 -0.17 -14.78 0.56
CA GLN A 88 0.28 -15.42 1.81
C GLN A 88 -0.54 -16.66 2.17
N ARG A 89 -1.87 -16.59 2.04
CA ARG A 89 -2.76 -17.75 2.26
C ARG A 89 -2.48 -18.90 1.29
N ARG A 90 -2.18 -18.60 0.03
CA ARG A 90 -1.81 -19.63 -0.95
C ARG A 90 -0.51 -20.32 -0.57
N ILE A 91 0.54 -19.57 -0.22
CA ILE A 91 1.80 -20.15 0.25
C ILE A 91 1.56 -21.03 1.49
N LEU A 92 0.79 -20.54 2.46
CA LEU A 92 0.48 -21.29 3.67
C LEU A 92 -0.27 -22.59 3.33
N HIS A 93 -1.25 -22.52 2.45
CA HIS A 93 -2.01 -23.69 1.99
C HIS A 93 -1.11 -24.68 1.25
N GLU A 94 -0.22 -24.21 0.38
CA GLU A 94 0.75 -25.06 -0.32
C GLU A 94 1.70 -25.74 0.67
N LEU A 95 2.22 -25.01 1.66
CA LEU A 95 3.09 -25.56 2.70
C LEU A 95 2.40 -26.61 3.56
N LEU A 96 1.16 -26.33 3.99
CA LEU A 96 0.29 -27.28 4.69
C LEU A 96 0.01 -28.51 3.82
N SER A 97 -0.19 -28.32 2.51
CA SER A 97 -0.48 -29.41 1.58
C SER A 97 0.74 -30.32 1.34
N ALA A 98 1.95 -29.73 1.31
CA ALA A 98 3.21 -30.41 1.05
C ALA A 98 3.77 -31.14 2.29
N SER A 99 3.46 -30.68 3.50
CA SER A 99 3.95 -31.30 4.74
C SER A 99 2.93 -32.28 5.35
N PRO A 100 3.15 -33.61 5.26
CA PRO A 100 2.27 -34.59 5.90
C PRO A 100 2.28 -34.48 7.43
N TYR A 101 3.38 -34.02 8.03
CA TYR A 101 3.50 -33.85 9.48
C TYR A 101 2.61 -32.71 10.02
N LEU A 102 2.49 -31.59 9.29
CA LEU A 102 1.61 -30.50 9.70
C LEU A 102 0.13 -30.89 9.58
N LYS A 103 -0.24 -31.67 8.55
CA LYS A 103 -1.60 -32.23 8.44
C LYS A 103 -1.92 -33.19 9.59
N LEU A 104 -0.97 -34.05 9.96
CA LEU A 104 -1.11 -34.96 11.09
C LEU A 104 -1.28 -34.18 12.41
N ALA A 105 -0.44 -33.17 12.65
CA ALA A 105 -0.55 -32.33 13.85
C ALA A 105 -1.92 -31.64 13.94
N HIS A 106 -2.44 -31.13 12.81
CA HIS A 106 -3.76 -30.52 12.75
C HIS A 106 -4.88 -31.53 13.09
N LEU A 107 -4.83 -32.73 12.50
CA LEU A 107 -5.79 -33.81 12.79
C LEU A 107 -5.74 -34.26 14.25
N ILE A 108 -4.55 -34.38 14.85
CA ILE A 108 -4.39 -34.78 16.25
C ILE A 108 -4.95 -33.70 17.18
N ALA A 109 -4.71 -32.42 16.88
CA ALA A 109 -5.25 -31.31 17.64
C ALA A 109 -6.78 -31.27 17.58
N ASP A 110 -7.36 -31.39 16.38
CA ASP A 110 -8.81 -31.41 16.18
C ASP A 110 -9.44 -32.62 16.90
N GLN A 111 -8.80 -33.78 16.82
CA GLN A 111 -9.24 -34.98 17.52
C GLN A 111 -9.15 -34.83 19.04
N ALA A 112 -8.14 -34.13 19.57
CA ALA A 112 -8.03 -33.85 20.99
C ALA A 112 -9.14 -32.90 21.47
N ILE A 113 -9.46 -31.87 20.68
CA ILE A 113 -10.56 -30.92 20.99
C ILE A 113 -11.90 -31.65 21.01
N LEU A 114 -12.20 -32.44 19.98
CA LEU A 114 -13.46 -33.21 19.88
C LEU A 114 -13.60 -34.30 20.96
N LYS A 115 -12.50 -34.71 21.59
CA LYS A 115 -12.53 -35.66 22.72
C LYS A 115 -12.62 -34.95 24.07
N ALA A 116 -12.31 -33.66 24.12
CA ALA A 116 -12.30 -32.86 25.35
C ALA A 116 -13.65 -32.17 25.63
N PHE A 117 -14.49 -32.00 24.63
CA PHE A 117 -15.84 -31.42 24.70
C PHE A 117 -16.88 -32.39 24.18
#